data_AF-A0A7Z2V3D5-F1
#
_entry.id   AF-A0A7Z2V3D5-F1
#
_cell.length_a   1.000
_cell.length_b   1.000
_cell.length_c   1.000
_cell.angle_alpha   90.00
_cell.angle_beta   90.00
_cell.angle_gamma   90.00
#
_symmetry.space_group_name_H-M   'P 1'
#
loop_
_entity.id
_entity.type
_entity.pdbx_description
1 polymer ?
#
loop_
_entity_poly.entity_id
_entity_poly.type
_entity_poly.pdbx_seq_one_letter_code
_entity_poly.pdbx_strand_id
1 'polypeptide(L)'
;MPRIIARKNPVVFKTQALRVQASPDRLRYTPVGSPLSFTQMQALRVPIAIDDPHHFDVTVANLGVSADLILEWHGRNFKLLVRQERPDHGDEVLKLISGYVPAHELRVPLLTAMTEIAEELLFEGPHGWFQGRYQQTWLPTPYASDLPVDTSLAFELTPDRGHTRPVCCGNQPLLERPRAYIHLPSNSLQLVYSMRLTLPTGCDQLTALHADEVFDNQSGELRAHLDYSQPDLYLCELRKERLPEQIYILKKGVLVAEKPGRLQLSEAMAEQVGWVIEAERSAWPEGLARL
;
A
#
# COMPACT_ATOMS: atom_id res chain seq x y z
N MET A 1 -9.22 -7.62 21.53
CA MET A 1 -8.45 -8.87 21.30
C MET A 1 -8.45 -9.12 19.80
N PRO A 2 -7.26 -9.30 19.20
CA PRO A 2 -7.15 -9.60 17.77
C PRO A 2 -7.88 -10.89 17.41
N ARG A 3 -8.64 -10.90 16.31
CA ARG A 3 -9.28 -12.08 15.73
C ARG A 3 -8.49 -12.52 14.50
N ILE A 4 -8.08 -13.78 14.44
CA ILE A 4 -7.53 -14.39 13.22
C ILE A 4 -8.67 -14.61 12.23
N ILE A 5 -8.51 -14.14 10.99
CA ILE A 5 -9.53 -14.24 9.93
C ILE A 5 -9.06 -15.03 8.71
N ALA A 6 -7.77 -15.30 8.56
CA ALA A 6 -7.24 -16.18 7.52
C ALA A 6 -5.86 -16.74 7.88
N ARG A 7 -5.48 -17.80 7.17
CA ARG A 7 -4.14 -18.39 7.18
C ARG A 7 -3.65 -18.59 5.75
N LYS A 8 -2.44 -18.15 5.44
CA LYS A 8 -1.81 -18.30 4.13
C LYS A 8 -0.46 -19.01 4.27
N ASN A 9 -0.14 -19.86 3.30
CA ASN A 9 1.19 -20.47 3.22
C ASN A 9 2.13 -19.55 2.42
N PRO A 10 3.12 -18.90 3.05
CA PRO A 10 4.00 -17.93 2.38
C PRO A 10 4.96 -18.58 1.37
N VAL A 11 5.14 -19.90 1.39
CA VAL A 11 6.03 -20.63 0.46
C VAL A 11 5.58 -20.49 -1.00
N VAL A 12 4.29 -20.21 -1.22
CA VAL A 12 3.70 -20.03 -2.56
C VAL A 12 4.19 -18.74 -3.22
N PHE A 13 4.56 -17.72 -2.44
CA PHE A 13 4.97 -16.44 -3.00
C PHE A 13 6.30 -16.55 -3.75
N LYS A 14 6.29 -16.09 -5.01
CA LYS A 14 7.48 -15.95 -5.86
C LYS A 14 7.47 -14.59 -6.55
N THR A 15 8.58 -13.87 -6.50
CA THR A 15 8.81 -12.63 -7.25
C THR A 15 10.07 -12.77 -8.13
N GLN A 16 10.52 -11.71 -8.79
CA GLN A 16 11.77 -11.68 -9.57
C GLN A 16 12.52 -10.37 -9.37
N ALA A 17 13.85 -10.45 -9.50
CA ALA A 17 14.69 -9.26 -9.64
C ALA A 17 14.37 -8.55 -10.97
N LEU A 18 14.64 -7.25 -11.03
CA LEU A 18 14.32 -6.42 -12.19
C LEU A 18 15.56 -5.66 -12.64
N ARG A 19 15.83 -5.64 -13.95
CA ARG A 19 16.69 -4.61 -14.53
C ARG A 19 15.85 -3.34 -14.73
N VAL A 20 16.27 -2.23 -14.15
CA VAL A 20 15.62 -0.93 -14.22
C VAL A 20 16.51 0.05 -14.97
N GLN A 21 15.95 0.65 -16.02
CA GLN A 21 16.59 1.66 -16.85
C GLN A 21 15.79 2.95 -16.73
N ALA A 22 16.41 4.00 -16.19
CA ALA A 22 15.80 5.29 -15.99
C ALA A 22 16.43 6.36 -16.90
N SER A 23 15.59 7.27 -17.38
CA SER A 23 16.00 8.53 -18.00
C SER A 23 15.14 9.67 -17.41
N PRO A 24 15.45 10.96 -17.68
CA PRO A 24 14.65 12.07 -17.16
C PRO A 24 13.16 11.98 -17.49
N ASP A 25 12.82 11.36 -18.62
CA ASP A 25 11.45 11.31 -19.16
C ASP A 25 10.69 10.02 -18.82
N ARG A 26 11.38 8.90 -18.52
CA ARG A 26 10.72 7.60 -18.33
C ARG A 26 11.54 6.63 -17.49
N LEU A 27 10.85 5.66 -16.89
CA LEU A 27 11.45 4.50 -16.24
C LEU A 27 10.96 3.22 -16.90
N ARG A 28 11.88 2.30 -17.19
CA ARG A 28 11.58 0.97 -17.74
C ARG A 28 12.12 -0.08 -16.79
N TYR A 29 11.33 -1.11 -16.49
CA TYR A 29 11.84 -2.30 -15.83
C TYR A 29 11.59 -3.55 -16.68
N THR A 30 12.45 -4.56 -16.54
CA THR A 30 12.27 -5.89 -17.14
C THR A 30 12.65 -6.94 -16.10
N PRO A 31 11.80 -7.96 -15.85
CA PRO A 31 12.15 -9.07 -14.97
C PRO A 31 13.41 -9.80 -15.46
N VAL A 32 14.31 -10.16 -14.56
CA VAL A 32 15.57 -10.85 -14.85
C VAL A 32 15.79 -12.01 -13.89
N GLY A 33 16.50 -13.05 -14.35
CA GLY A 33 16.81 -14.23 -13.56
C GLY A 33 15.60 -15.13 -13.26
N SER A 34 15.83 -16.10 -12.38
CA SER A 34 14.81 -17.07 -11.95
C SER A 34 13.89 -16.47 -10.87
N PRO A 35 12.64 -16.96 -10.74
CA PRO A 35 11.76 -16.59 -9.64
C PRO A 35 12.41 -16.85 -8.26
N LEU A 36 12.27 -15.89 -7.36
CA LEU A 36 12.84 -15.85 -6.02
C LEU A 36 11.75 -16.16 -4.99
N SER A 37 12.06 -16.97 -3.98
CA SER A 37 11.26 -17.03 -2.75
C SER A 37 11.35 -15.71 -1.98
N PHE A 38 10.47 -15.53 -0.99
CA PHE A 38 10.54 -14.39 -0.07
C PHE A 38 11.93 -14.26 0.58
N THR A 39 12.48 -15.35 1.13
CA THR A 39 13.82 -15.35 1.75
C THR A 39 14.93 -14.98 0.77
N GLN A 40 14.88 -15.49 -0.47
CA GLN A 40 15.87 -15.17 -1.49
C GLN A 40 15.79 -13.70 -1.91
N MET A 41 14.57 -13.17 -2.06
CA MET A 41 14.34 -11.76 -2.35
C MET A 41 14.86 -10.86 -1.22
N GLN A 42 14.55 -11.18 0.04
CA GLN A 42 15.03 -10.41 1.19
C GLN A 42 16.57 -10.38 1.27
N ALA A 43 17.25 -11.47 0.92
CA ALA A 43 18.72 -11.51 0.88
C ALA A 43 19.33 -10.57 -0.19
N LEU A 44 18.56 -10.19 -1.22
CA LEU A 44 19.00 -9.24 -2.25
C LEU A 44 18.64 -7.78 -1.92
N ARG A 45 17.81 -7.54 -0.91
CA ARG A 45 17.41 -6.21 -0.43
C ARG A 45 18.48 -5.61 0.48
N VAL A 46 19.64 -5.37 -0.12
CA VAL A 46 20.78 -4.70 0.51
C VAL A 46 20.93 -3.29 -0.07
N PRO A 47 21.43 -2.29 0.68
CA PRO A 47 21.58 -0.94 0.18
C PRO A 47 22.40 -0.85 -1.13
N ILE A 48 21.94 -0.01 -2.06
CA ILE A 48 22.64 0.30 -3.31
C ILE A 48 22.91 1.80 -3.44
N ALA A 49 23.84 2.17 -4.32
CA ALA A 49 24.12 3.56 -4.68
C ALA A 49 23.83 3.79 -6.17
N ILE A 50 23.30 4.98 -6.49
CA ILE A 50 23.03 5.44 -7.85
C ILE A 50 23.66 6.83 -7.99
N ASP A 51 24.59 6.99 -8.93
CA ASP A 51 25.34 8.24 -9.10
C ASP A 51 24.47 9.37 -9.69
N ASP A 52 23.63 9.06 -10.67
CA ASP A 52 22.68 10.00 -11.27
C ASP A 52 21.23 9.53 -11.04
N PRO A 53 20.48 10.15 -10.11
CA PRO A 53 19.09 9.79 -9.82
C PRO A 53 18.12 9.95 -11.00
N HIS A 54 18.52 10.63 -12.08
CA HIS A 54 17.72 10.85 -13.27
C HIS A 54 18.09 9.91 -14.43
N HIS A 55 19.26 9.28 -14.40
CA HIS A 55 19.74 8.42 -15.48
C HIS A 55 20.58 7.25 -14.95
N PHE A 56 20.06 6.02 -15.00
CA PHE A 56 20.76 4.84 -14.51
C PHE A 56 20.28 3.55 -15.15
N ASP A 57 21.09 2.49 -15.02
CA ASP A 57 20.76 1.11 -15.39
C ASP A 57 21.25 0.18 -14.26
N VAL A 58 20.31 -0.35 -13.47
CA VAL A 58 20.61 -1.13 -12.27
C VAL A 58 19.73 -2.38 -12.17
N THR A 59 20.18 -3.39 -11.43
CA THR A 59 19.32 -4.53 -11.06
C THR A 59 18.84 -4.36 -9.62
N VAL A 60 17.52 -4.38 -9.42
CA VAL A 60 16.88 -4.32 -8.10
C VAL A 60 16.26 -5.65 -7.69
N ALA A 61 16.10 -5.87 -6.39
CA ALA A 61 15.71 -7.15 -5.81
C ALA A 61 14.26 -7.55 -6.14
N ASN A 62 13.35 -6.58 -6.21
CA ASN A 62 11.91 -6.82 -6.40
C ASN A 62 11.17 -5.57 -6.90
N LEU A 63 9.90 -5.79 -7.26
CA LEU A 63 8.87 -4.76 -7.43
C LEU A 63 7.95 -4.75 -6.20
N GLY A 64 7.73 -3.58 -5.62
CA GLY A 64 6.67 -3.34 -4.64
C GLY A 64 5.60 -2.42 -5.22
N VAL A 65 4.38 -2.53 -4.69
CA VAL A 65 3.25 -1.67 -5.01
C VAL A 65 2.68 -1.07 -3.74
N SER A 66 2.12 0.13 -3.84
CA SER A 66 1.40 0.81 -2.76
C SER A 66 0.20 1.56 -3.29
N ALA A 67 -0.82 1.73 -2.46
CA ALA A 67 -2.02 2.48 -2.78
C ALA A 67 -2.10 3.77 -1.96
N ASP A 68 -2.02 4.93 -2.64
CA ASP A 68 -2.35 6.23 -2.04
C ASP A 68 -3.86 6.44 -2.18
N LEU A 69 -4.59 6.19 -1.09
CA LEU A 69 -6.05 6.20 -1.07
C LEU A 69 -6.58 7.52 -0.49
N ILE A 70 -7.45 8.19 -1.24
CA ILE A 70 -8.23 9.34 -0.76
C ILE A 70 -9.67 8.91 -0.55
N LEU A 71 -10.11 8.87 0.71
CA LEU A 71 -11.48 8.64 1.11
C LEU A 71 -12.24 9.95 1.26
N GLU A 72 -13.42 10.06 0.66
CA GLU A 72 -14.37 11.10 0.99
C GLU A 72 -15.36 10.60 2.06
N TRP A 73 -15.43 11.29 3.20
CA TRP A 73 -16.33 10.96 4.30
C TRP A 73 -17.00 12.23 4.85
N HIS A 74 -18.33 12.30 4.78
CA HIS A 74 -19.15 13.45 5.16
C HIS A 74 -18.61 14.81 4.66
N GLY A 75 -18.25 14.88 3.37
CA GLY A 75 -17.74 16.10 2.73
C GLY A 75 -16.31 16.49 3.09
N ARG A 76 -15.56 15.61 3.77
CA ARG A 76 -14.14 15.78 4.11
C ARG A 76 -13.32 14.72 3.37
N ASN A 77 -12.10 15.09 2.96
CA ASN A 77 -11.18 14.18 2.30
C ASN A 77 -10.12 13.68 3.29
N PHE A 78 -9.83 12.39 3.27
CA PHE A 78 -8.87 11.75 4.15
C PHE A 78 -7.91 10.89 3.34
N LYS A 79 -6.61 10.96 3.62
CA LYS A 79 -5.67 9.90 3.24
C LYS A 79 -5.81 8.74 4.20
N LEU A 80 -5.81 7.52 3.67
CA LEU A 80 -5.78 6.30 4.48
C LEU A 80 -4.34 5.84 4.66
N LEU A 81 -3.93 5.64 5.90
CA LEU A 81 -2.62 5.11 6.27
C LEU A 81 -2.81 3.94 7.24
N VAL A 82 -1.89 2.99 7.21
CA VAL A 82 -1.89 1.86 8.12
C VAL A 82 -0.66 1.90 9.03
N ARG A 83 -0.83 1.53 10.29
CA ARG A 83 0.27 1.40 11.25
C ARG A 83 1.11 0.17 10.89
N GLN A 84 2.42 0.31 10.95
CA GLN A 84 3.35 -0.81 10.86
C GLN A 84 4.37 -0.72 11.98
N GLU A 85 4.39 -1.76 12.82
CA GLU A 85 5.49 -1.99 13.74
C GLU A 85 6.64 -2.68 12.98
N ARG A 86 7.86 -2.17 13.13
CA ARG A 86 9.06 -2.73 12.50
C ARG A 86 10.03 -3.19 13.59
N PRO A 87 9.87 -4.42 14.13
CA PRO A 87 10.69 -4.90 15.24
C PRO A 87 12.19 -4.85 14.95
N ASP A 88 12.59 -5.17 13.71
CA ASP A 88 13.98 -5.15 13.27
C ASP A 88 14.61 -3.75 13.30
N HIS A 89 13.80 -2.70 13.17
CA HIS A 89 14.21 -1.30 13.25
C HIS A 89 13.90 -0.66 14.61
N GLY A 90 13.13 -1.35 15.47
CA GLY A 90 12.70 -0.84 16.78
C GLY A 90 11.82 0.41 16.70
N ASP A 91 11.11 0.62 15.58
CA ASP A 91 10.27 1.78 15.36
C ASP A 91 8.89 1.44 14.78
N GLU A 92 8.06 2.47 14.66
CA GLU A 92 6.70 2.40 14.16
C GLU A 92 6.49 3.50 13.12
N VAL A 93 5.89 3.11 11.98
CA VAL A 93 5.60 4.04 10.89
C VAL A 93 4.14 3.94 10.46
N LEU A 94 3.62 5.06 9.95
CA LEU A 94 2.43 5.06 9.11
C LEU A 94 2.86 4.85 7.66
N LYS A 95 2.26 3.86 7.00
CA LYS A 95 2.54 3.53 5.60
C LYS A 95 1.25 3.50 4.77
N LEU A 96 1.44 3.41 3.46
CA LEU A 96 0.36 3.05 2.54
C LEU A 96 0.08 1.55 2.62
N ILE A 97 -1.13 1.13 2.23
CA ILE A 97 -1.40 -0.28 1.92
C ILE A 97 -0.46 -0.71 0.81
N SER A 98 0.27 -1.80 1.00
CA SER A 98 1.45 -2.09 0.19
C SER A 98 1.80 -3.58 0.18
N GLY A 99 2.23 -4.08 -0.97
CA GLY A 99 2.64 -5.47 -1.12
C GLY A 99 3.75 -5.70 -2.15
N TYR A 100 4.28 -6.91 -2.16
CA TYR A 100 5.29 -7.33 -3.14
C TYR A 100 4.60 -7.90 -4.38
N VAL A 101 5.02 -7.47 -5.57
CA VAL A 101 4.42 -7.97 -6.81
C VAL A 101 4.94 -9.39 -7.12
N PRO A 102 4.05 -10.39 -7.27
CA PRO A 102 4.47 -11.72 -7.64
C PRO A 102 4.93 -11.77 -9.10
N ALA A 103 5.79 -12.74 -9.42
CA ALA A 103 6.47 -12.83 -10.72
C ALA A 103 5.50 -12.87 -11.90
N HIS A 104 4.34 -13.51 -11.73
CA HIS A 104 3.32 -13.64 -12.77
C HIS A 104 2.48 -12.36 -12.98
N GLU A 105 2.54 -11.40 -12.05
CA GLU A 105 1.83 -10.12 -12.13
C GLU A 105 2.75 -8.94 -12.46
N LEU A 106 4.05 -9.16 -12.66
CA LEU A 106 5.02 -8.08 -12.96
C LEU A 106 4.67 -7.25 -14.20
N ARG A 107 3.84 -7.75 -15.11
CA ARG A 107 3.33 -6.97 -16.28
C ARG A 107 2.08 -6.15 -15.99
N VAL A 108 1.38 -6.46 -14.90
CA VAL A 108 0.10 -5.86 -14.48
C VAL A 108 0.10 -5.58 -12.97
N PRO A 109 1.08 -4.82 -12.43
CA PRO A 109 1.22 -4.59 -10.99
C PRO A 109 0.00 -3.89 -10.33
N LEU A 110 -0.85 -3.25 -11.14
CA LEU A 110 -2.14 -2.73 -10.68
C LEU A 110 -3.03 -3.84 -10.08
N LEU A 111 -2.98 -5.07 -10.61
CA LEU A 111 -3.73 -6.19 -10.07
C LEU A 111 -3.29 -6.50 -8.63
N THR A 112 -1.98 -6.53 -8.37
CA THR A 112 -1.44 -6.69 -7.02
C THR A 112 -1.96 -5.58 -6.11
N ALA A 113 -1.89 -4.31 -6.53
CA ALA A 113 -2.39 -3.20 -5.72
C ALA A 113 -3.88 -3.33 -5.38
N MET A 114 -4.70 -3.85 -6.31
CA MET A 114 -6.13 -4.11 -6.05
C MET A 114 -6.34 -5.27 -5.07
N THR A 115 -5.51 -6.32 -5.16
CA THR A 115 -5.51 -7.45 -4.20
C THR A 115 -5.13 -6.96 -2.80
N GLU A 116 -4.06 -6.16 -2.67
CA GLU A 116 -3.64 -5.60 -1.40
C GLU A 116 -4.72 -4.71 -0.77
N ILE A 117 -5.42 -3.88 -1.56
CA ILE A 117 -6.56 -3.12 -1.03
C ILE A 117 -7.67 -4.04 -0.54
N ALA A 118 -7.98 -5.12 -1.28
CA ALA A 118 -9.04 -6.05 -0.91
C ALA A 118 -8.72 -6.89 0.32
N GLU A 119 -7.44 -7.14 0.57
CA GLU A 119 -6.94 -7.86 1.74
C GLU A 119 -6.81 -6.93 2.94
N GLU A 120 -6.16 -5.78 2.79
CA GLU A 120 -5.79 -4.93 3.92
C GLU A 120 -6.86 -3.90 4.29
N LEU A 121 -7.72 -3.44 3.38
CA LEU A 121 -8.74 -2.42 3.66
C LEU A 121 -10.11 -3.04 3.89
N LEU A 122 -10.56 -3.04 5.14
CA LEU A 122 -11.84 -3.64 5.50
C LEU A 122 -12.81 -2.61 6.07
N PHE A 123 -14.00 -2.54 5.47
CA PHE A 123 -15.09 -1.70 5.93
C PHE A 123 -16.24 -2.57 6.42
N GLU A 124 -16.60 -2.41 7.69
CA GLU A 124 -17.73 -3.07 8.31
C GLU A 124 -18.92 -2.10 8.38
N GLY A 125 -20.02 -2.47 7.73
CA GLY A 125 -21.31 -1.79 7.82
C GLY A 125 -22.30 -2.53 8.73
N PRO A 126 -23.54 -2.03 8.84
CA PRO A 126 -24.57 -2.62 9.70
C PRO A 126 -25.03 -4.01 9.27
N HIS A 127 -24.87 -4.37 8.00
CA HIS A 127 -25.37 -5.63 7.43
C HIS A 127 -24.28 -6.60 6.98
N GLY A 128 -23.00 -6.23 7.13
CA GLY A 128 -21.87 -7.04 6.70
C GLY A 128 -20.69 -6.21 6.24
N TRP A 129 -19.73 -6.90 5.62
CA TRP A 129 -18.49 -6.29 5.13
C TRP A 129 -18.68 -5.77 3.71
N PHE A 130 -18.17 -4.58 3.43
CA PHE A 130 -18.27 -4.03 2.08
C PHE A 130 -17.27 -4.72 1.17
N GLN A 131 -17.72 -5.07 -0.04
CA GLN A 131 -16.82 -5.43 -1.12
C GLN A 131 -16.34 -4.15 -1.83
N GLY A 132 -15.19 -4.24 -2.50
CA GLY A 132 -14.70 -3.17 -3.37
C GLY A 132 -14.94 -3.45 -4.84
N ARG A 133 -15.03 -2.38 -5.63
CA ARG A 133 -14.93 -2.45 -7.10
C ARG A 133 -13.89 -1.47 -7.62
N TYR A 134 -13.20 -1.88 -8.66
CA TYR A 134 -12.35 -1.02 -9.46
C TYR A 134 -12.90 -0.94 -10.89
N GLN A 135 -13.30 0.25 -11.34
CA GLN A 135 -13.89 0.46 -12.66
C GLN A 135 -14.95 -0.59 -13.04
N GLN A 136 -15.94 -0.80 -12.15
CA GLN A 136 -17.01 -1.80 -12.27
C GLN A 136 -16.60 -3.28 -12.13
N THR A 137 -15.31 -3.57 -11.99
CA THR A 137 -14.82 -4.93 -11.75
C THR A 137 -14.74 -5.19 -10.25
N TRP A 138 -15.32 -6.29 -9.80
CA TRP A 138 -15.25 -6.69 -8.40
C TRP A 138 -13.82 -7.02 -7.97
N LEU A 139 -13.42 -6.47 -6.82
CA LEU A 139 -12.21 -6.90 -6.13
C LEU A 139 -12.38 -8.32 -5.56
N PRO A 140 -11.28 -9.06 -5.33
CA PRO A 140 -11.35 -10.34 -4.65
C PRO A 140 -11.94 -10.19 -3.23
N THR A 141 -12.50 -11.27 -2.70
CA THR A 141 -13.08 -11.32 -1.35
C THR A 141 -12.33 -12.36 -0.51
N PRO A 142 -11.07 -12.08 -0.12
CA PRO A 142 -10.14 -13.06 0.44
C PRO A 142 -10.65 -13.70 1.74
N TYR A 143 -11.56 -13.03 2.43
CA TYR A 143 -12.09 -13.45 3.74
C TYR A 143 -13.59 -13.77 3.73
N ALA A 144 -14.21 -13.98 2.56
CA ALA A 144 -15.66 -14.19 2.46
C ALA A 144 -16.20 -15.37 3.30
N SER A 145 -15.34 -16.36 3.62
CA SER A 145 -15.69 -17.48 4.51
C SER A 145 -15.93 -17.06 5.96
N ASP A 146 -15.18 -16.06 6.43
CA ASP A 146 -15.12 -15.66 7.85
C ASP A 146 -15.78 -14.29 8.09
N LEU A 147 -15.83 -13.47 7.03
CA LEU A 147 -16.37 -12.12 6.97
C LEU A 147 -17.45 -12.06 5.87
N PRO A 148 -18.72 -12.34 6.19
CA PRO A 148 -19.81 -12.32 5.21
C PRO A 148 -19.97 -10.93 4.58
N VAL A 149 -19.92 -10.89 3.25
CA VAL A 149 -20.03 -9.66 2.47
C VAL A 149 -21.49 -9.19 2.41
N ASP A 150 -21.69 -7.88 2.57
CA ASP A 150 -22.94 -7.21 2.25
C ASP A 150 -23.05 -7.09 0.71
N THR A 151 -23.99 -7.81 0.12
CA THR A 151 -24.18 -7.85 -1.33
C THR A 151 -24.88 -6.61 -1.89
N SER A 152 -25.38 -5.72 -1.02
CA SER A 152 -26.08 -4.49 -1.40
C SER A 152 -25.18 -3.25 -1.39
N LEU A 153 -24.06 -3.29 -0.67
CA LEU A 153 -23.15 -2.16 -0.49
C LEU A 153 -21.74 -2.51 -0.94
N ALA A 154 -21.16 -1.64 -1.77
CA ALA A 154 -19.79 -1.76 -2.23
C ALA A 154 -19.14 -0.38 -2.31
N PHE A 155 -17.86 -0.30 -1.99
CA PHE A 155 -17.07 0.90 -2.24
C PHE A 155 -16.49 0.88 -3.66
N GLU A 156 -16.33 2.05 -4.25
CA GLU A 156 -15.76 2.22 -5.59
C GLU A 156 -14.36 2.82 -5.49
N LEU A 157 -13.44 2.22 -6.24
CA LEU A 157 -12.11 2.73 -6.50
C LEU A 157 -12.06 3.31 -7.91
N THR A 158 -11.59 4.54 -8.02
CA THR A 158 -11.26 5.17 -9.29
C THR A 158 -9.86 5.78 -9.23
N PRO A 159 -9.14 5.86 -10.36
CA PRO A 159 -7.87 6.58 -10.42
C PRO A 159 -8.07 8.06 -10.03
N ASP A 160 -7.25 8.60 -9.11
CA ASP A 160 -7.30 10.02 -8.74
C ASP A 160 -6.31 10.85 -9.55
N ARG A 161 -5.04 10.43 -9.57
CA ARG A 161 -3.94 11.15 -10.22
C ARG A 161 -3.01 10.18 -10.93
N GLY A 162 -2.55 10.58 -12.11
CA GLY A 162 -1.47 9.90 -12.82
C GLY A 162 -0.21 10.77 -12.83
N HIS A 163 0.95 10.13 -12.73
CA HIS A 163 2.23 10.80 -12.88
C HIS A 163 2.52 11.10 -14.35
N THR A 164 3.28 12.17 -14.58
CA THR A 164 3.60 12.66 -15.93
C THR A 164 4.65 11.80 -16.63
N ARG A 165 5.61 11.26 -15.87
CA ARG A 165 6.68 10.42 -16.40
C ARG A 165 6.18 8.97 -16.54
N PRO A 166 6.11 8.39 -17.75
CA PRO A 166 5.65 7.02 -17.93
C PRO A 166 6.60 6.00 -17.29
N VAL A 167 5.99 4.93 -16.78
CA VAL A 167 6.66 3.74 -16.28
C VAL A 167 6.27 2.57 -17.18
N CYS A 168 7.24 1.79 -17.65
CA CYS A 168 7.00 0.69 -18.58
C CYS A 168 7.55 -0.64 -18.05
N CYS A 169 6.77 -1.72 -18.19
CA CYS A 169 7.30 -3.08 -18.16
C CYS A 169 7.79 -3.46 -19.57
N GLY A 170 9.10 -3.43 -19.79
CA GLY A 170 9.67 -3.52 -21.14
C GLY A 170 9.18 -2.39 -22.03
N ASN A 171 8.44 -2.71 -23.09
CA ASN A 171 7.86 -1.72 -24.01
C ASN A 171 6.41 -1.34 -23.68
N GLN A 172 5.78 -1.96 -22.68
CA GLN A 172 4.38 -1.73 -22.34
C GLN A 172 4.26 -0.69 -21.20
N PRO A 173 3.63 0.47 -21.43
CA PRO A 173 3.31 1.42 -20.36
C PRO A 173 2.37 0.80 -19.33
N LEU A 174 2.58 1.12 -18.06
CA LEU A 174 1.68 0.73 -16.98
C LEU A 174 0.39 1.56 -17.00
N LEU A 175 -0.73 0.91 -16.70
CA LEU A 175 -2.02 1.58 -16.50
C LEU A 175 -1.97 2.52 -15.29
N GLU A 176 -2.83 3.53 -15.30
CA GLU A 176 -2.96 4.57 -14.26
C GLU A 176 -1.72 5.40 -13.93
N ARG A 177 -0.62 5.21 -14.67
CA ARG A 177 0.62 6.01 -14.58
C ARG A 177 1.08 6.20 -13.13
N PRO A 178 1.45 5.11 -12.42
CA PRO A 178 1.84 5.19 -11.03
C PRO A 178 3.08 6.07 -10.84
N ARG A 179 3.25 6.60 -9.63
CA ARG A 179 4.55 7.12 -9.18
C ARG A 179 5.53 5.97 -9.17
N ALA A 180 6.78 6.19 -9.57
CA ALA A 180 7.83 5.20 -9.40
C ALA A 180 9.06 5.80 -8.70
N TYR A 181 9.72 4.97 -7.88
CA TYR A 181 11.03 5.27 -7.32
C TYR A 181 11.80 3.99 -6.99
N ILE A 182 13.12 4.07 -7.00
CA ILE A 182 14.03 3.11 -6.38
C ILE A 182 14.26 3.54 -4.93
N HIS A 183 13.96 2.66 -3.99
CA HIS A 183 14.31 2.87 -2.59
C HIS A 183 15.71 2.31 -2.33
N LEU A 184 16.71 3.19 -2.23
CA LEU A 184 18.13 2.79 -2.15
C LEU A 184 18.44 1.84 -0.99
N PRO A 185 17.97 2.09 0.26
CA PRO A 185 18.28 1.23 1.39
C PRO A 185 17.82 -0.22 1.19
N SER A 186 16.70 -0.40 0.48
CA SER A 186 16.08 -1.72 0.31
C SER A 186 16.28 -2.34 -1.06
N ASN A 187 16.99 -1.66 -1.98
CA ASN A 187 17.19 -2.11 -3.36
C ASN A 187 15.91 -2.61 -4.03
N SER A 188 14.85 -1.80 -4.00
CA SER A 188 13.54 -2.16 -4.54
C SER A 188 12.98 -1.07 -5.43
N LEU A 189 12.33 -1.45 -6.53
CA LEU A 189 11.48 -0.55 -7.31
C LEU A 189 10.10 -0.54 -6.67
N GLN A 190 9.58 0.65 -6.40
CA GLN A 190 8.28 0.87 -5.78
C GLN A 190 7.35 1.61 -6.74
N LEU A 191 6.10 1.18 -6.82
CA LEU A 191 5.04 1.84 -7.57
C LEU A 191 3.96 2.34 -6.61
N VAL A 192 3.54 3.60 -6.73
CA VAL A 192 2.42 4.14 -5.95
C VAL A 192 1.27 4.50 -6.88
N TYR A 193 0.14 3.85 -6.68
CA TYR A 193 -1.10 4.10 -7.39
C TYR A 193 -1.98 5.05 -6.59
N SER A 194 -2.33 6.20 -7.15
CA SER A 194 -3.22 7.17 -6.51
C SER A 194 -4.68 6.89 -6.88
N MET A 195 -5.49 6.61 -5.88
CA MET A 195 -6.89 6.19 -6.05
C MET A 195 -7.81 6.99 -5.14
N ARG A 196 -9.01 7.27 -5.65
CA ARG A 196 -10.13 7.79 -4.89
C ARG A 196 -11.03 6.64 -4.48
N LEU A 197 -11.37 6.63 -3.19
CA LEU A 197 -12.30 5.68 -2.59
C LEU A 197 -13.61 6.39 -2.31
N THR A 198 -14.67 5.94 -2.98
CA THR A 198 -16.03 6.44 -2.80
C THR A 198 -16.86 5.39 -2.07
N LEU A 199 -17.44 5.77 -0.94
CA LEU A 199 -18.35 4.91 -0.19
C LEU A 199 -19.78 5.03 -0.74
N PRO A 200 -20.58 3.95 -0.66
CA PRO A 200 -21.98 3.99 -1.10
C PRO A 200 -22.82 4.87 -0.15
N THR A 201 -23.97 5.35 -0.62
CA THR A 201 -24.92 6.07 0.25
C THR A 201 -25.49 5.16 1.34
N GLY A 202 -25.78 5.71 2.53
CA GLY A 202 -26.40 4.95 3.62
C GLY A 202 -25.42 4.14 4.49
N CYS A 203 -24.11 4.45 4.43
CA CYS A 203 -23.07 3.81 5.22
C CYS A 203 -22.76 4.52 6.56
N ASP A 204 -23.73 5.23 7.15
CA ASP A 204 -23.49 6.13 8.30
C ASP A 204 -22.97 5.45 9.58
N GLN A 205 -22.97 4.12 9.66
CA GLN A 205 -22.45 3.34 10.79
C GLN A 205 -21.17 2.56 10.45
N LEU A 206 -20.35 3.08 9.53
CA LEU A 206 -19.14 2.42 9.07
C LEU A 206 -18.06 2.29 10.16
N THR A 207 -17.42 1.14 10.25
CA THR A 207 -16.14 0.96 10.94
C THR A 207 -15.08 0.62 9.89
N ALA A 208 -13.95 1.32 9.93
CA ALA A 208 -12.83 1.07 9.03
C ALA A 208 -11.70 0.37 9.79
N LEU A 209 -11.22 -0.74 9.24
CA LEU A 209 -10.22 -1.61 9.85
C LEU A 209 -9.13 -1.96 8.84
N HIS A 210 -7.96 -2.27 9.37
CA HIS A 210 -6.87 -2.88 8.64
C HIS A 210 -6.77 -4.36 9.00
N ALA A 211 -6.56 -5.23 8.01
CA ALA A 211 -6.16 -6.60 8.27
C ALA A 211 -4.62 -6.70 8.22
N ASP A 212 -4.01 -6.98 9.36
CA ASP A 212 -2.56 -7.13 9.44
C ASP A 212 -2.14 -8.60 9.28
N GLU A 213 -1.12 -8.85 8.47
CA GLU A 213 -0.58 -10.20 8.26
C GLU A 213 0.68 -10.42 9.10
N VAL A 214 0.55 -11.27 10.11
CA VAL A 214 1.64 -11.63 11.01
C VAL A 214 2.13 -13.04 10.71
N PHE A 215 3.45 -13.20 10.55
CA PHE A 215 4.06 -14.51 10.38
C PHE A 215 4.14 -15.23 11.73
N ASP A 216 3.49 -16.39 11.85
CA ASP A 216 3.64 -17.25 13.00
C ASP A 216 4.87 -18.15 12.84
N ASN A 217 5.94 -17.85 13.58
CA ASN A 217 7.17 -18.64 13.60
C ASN A 217 6.96 -20.10 14.03
N GLN A 218 5.89 -20.43 14.76
CA GLN A 218 5.61 -21.80 15.20
C GLN A 218 4.96 -22.64 14.10
N SER A 219 3.97 -22.10 13.38
CA SER A 219 3.27 -22.81 12.31
C SER A 219 3.88 -22.61 10.92
N GLY A 220 4.71 -21.58 10.75
CA GLY A 220 5.26 -21.19 9.45
C GLY A 220 4.23 -20.57 8.50
N GLU A 221 3.10 -20.09 9.04
CA GLU A 221 1.99 -19.52 8.27
C GLU A 221 1.90 -18.01 8.48
N LEU A 222 1.42 -17.29 7.47
CA LEU A 222 0.95 -15.91 7.63
C LEU A 222 -0.49 -15.96 8.15
N ARG A 223 -0.78 -15.20 9.21
CA ARG A 223 -2.11 -15.07 9.80
C ARG A 223 -2.60 -13.65 9.62
N ALA A 224 -3.78 -13.49 9.04
CA ALA A 224 -4.43 -12.20 8.96
C ALA A 224 -5.23 -11.94 10.24
N HIS A 225 -5.02 -10.78 10.85
CA HIS A 225 -5.62 -10.37 12.12
C HIS A 225 -6.47 -9.12 11.96
N LEU A 226 -7.57 -9.07 12.71
CA LEU A 226 -8.40 -7.88 12.90
C LEU A 226 -8.44 -7.47 14.36
N ASP A 227 -8.17 -6.20 14.67
CA ASP A 227 -8.28 -5.66 16.02
C ASP A 227 -9.23 -4.44 16.10
N TYR A 228 -10.37 -4.64 16.77
CA TYR A 228 -11.37 -3.58 17.03
C TYR A 228 -11.05 -2.70 18.23
N SER A 229 -10.19 -3.19 19.13
CA SER A 229 -9.71 -2.48 20.31
C SER A 229 -8.57 -1.53 19.97
N GLN A 230 -7.69 -1.92 19.04
CA GLN A 230 -6.59 -1.12 18.53
C GLN A 230 -6.56 -1.18 17.00
N PRO A 231 -7.46 -0.46 16.31
CA PRO A 231 -7.44 -0.40 14.85
C PRO A 231 -6.16 0.23 14.32
N ASP A 232 -5.56 -0.40 13.31
CA ASP A 232 -4.33 0.06 12.68
C ASP A 232 -4.55 0.89 11.42
N LEU A 233 -5.82 1.11 11.02
CA LEU A 233 -6.19 2.00 9.92
C LEU A 233 -6.48 3.40 10.43
N TYR A 234 -5.74 4.37 9.92
CA TYR A 234 -5.86 5.78 10.27
C TYR A 234 -6.27 6.64 9.08
N LEU A 235 -7.13 7.62 9.36
CA LEU A 235 -7.60 8.63 8.44
C LEU A 235 -6.87 9.95 8.75
N CYS A 236 -6.15 10.48 7.77
CA CYS A 236 -5.43 11.75 7.86
C CYS A 236 -6.17 12.81 7.03
N GLU A 237 -6.80 13.77 7.70
CA GLU A 237 -7.64 14.76 7.01
C GLU A 237 -6.82 15.69 6.11
N LEU A 238 -7.15 15.73 4.82
CA LEU A 238 -6.53 16.64 3.87
C LEU A 238 -7.20 18.02 3.92
N ARG A 239 -6.43 19.06 4.23
CA ARG A 239 -6.87 20.46 4.16
C ARG A 239 -5.95 21.24 3.23
N LYS A 240 -6.52 22.10 2.38
CA LYS A 240 -5.78 22.81 1.31
C LYS A 240 -4.56 23.60 1.79
N GLU A 241 -4.59 24.11 3.03
CA GLU A 241 -3.59 25.06 3.53
C GLU A 241 -3.06 24.71 4.93
N ARG A 242 -3.40 23.53 5.47
CA ARG A 242 -2.97 23.14 6.82
C ARG A 242 -2.60 21.67 6.85
N LEU A 243 -1.40 21.39 7.37
CA LEU A 243 -0.96 20.03 7.63
C LEU A 243 -1.84 19.39 8.72
N PRO A 244 -2.08 18.08 8.65
CA PRO A 244 -2.86 17.39 9.69
C PRO A 244 -2.16 17.45 11.04
N GLU A 245 -2.89 17.83 12.08
CA GLU A 245 -2.39 17.84 13.47
C GLU A 245 -2.73 16.54 14.23
N GLN A 246 -3.71 15.81 13.72
CA GLN A 246 -4.23 14.59 14.32
C GLN A 246 -4.60 13.58 13.23
N ILE A 247 -4.63 12.32 13.64
CA ILE A 247 -5.17 11.23 12.84
C ILE A 247 -6.52 10.81 13.42
N TYR A 248 -7.31 10.08 12.65
CA TYR A 248 -8.61 9.62 13.10
C TYR A 248 -8.77 8.12 12.87
N ILE A 249 -9.53 7.47 13.74
CA ILE A 249 -10.08 6.14 13.51
C ILE A 249 -11.57 6.31 13.18
N LEU A 250 -12.07 5.60 12.17
CA LEU A 250 -13.50 5.57 11.87
C LEU A 250 -14.16 4.36 12.55
N LYS A 251 -15.01 4.61 13.55
CA LYS A 251 -15.68 3.58 14.33
C LYS A 251 -17.16 3.86 14.44
N LYS A 252 -17.97 2.96 13.88
CA LYS A 252 -19.45 3.05 13.86
C LYS A 252 -19.95 4.44 13.42
N GLY A 253 -19.35 4.98 12.36
CA GLY A 253 -19.67 6.29 11.79
C GLY A 253 -18.97 7.48 12.45
N VAL A 254 -18.31 7.27 13.60
CA VAL A 254 -17.68 8.34 14.37
C VAL A 254 -16.18 8.40 14.10
N LEU A 255 -15.70 9.60 13.77
CA LEU A 255 -14.26 9.88 13.72
C LEU A 255 -13.74 10.13 15.14
N VAL A 256 -12.95 9.19 15.64
CA VAL A 256 -12.26 9.29 16.93
C VAL A 256 -10.87 9.85 16.68
N ALA A 257 -10.58 11.02 17.23
CA ALA A 257 -9.28 11.68 17.08
C ALA A 257 -8.20 11.01 17.92
N GLU A 258 -7.06 10.74 17.31
CA GLU A 258 -5.87 10.21 17.95
C GLU A 258 -4.70 11.18 17.71
N LYS A 259 -3.83 11.31 18.72
CA LYS A 259 -2.60 12.09 18.57
C LYS A 259 -1.53 11.22 17.92
N PRO A 260 -0.88 11.66 16.84
CA PRO A 260 0.11 10.87 16.10
C PRO A 260 1.43 10.61 16.85
N GLY A 261 1.46 10.70 18.19
CA GLY A 261 2.58 10.27 19.03
C GLY A 261 3.97 10.69 18.51
N ARG A 262 4.89 9.72 18.45
CA ARG A 262 6.20 9.83 17.77
C ARG A 262 6.18 9.12 16.41
N LEU A 263 5.03 9.09 15.74
CA LEU A 263 4.88 8.39 14.48
C LEU A 263 5.75 9.02 13.40
N GLN A 264 6.42 8.17 12.63
CA GLN A 264 7.08 8.56 11.40
C GLN A 264 6.25 8.06 10.21
N LEU A 265 6.49 8.62 9.04
CA LEU A 265 5.89 8.15 7.80
C LEU A 265 6.88 7.21 7.09
N SER A 266 6.39 6.25 6.33
CA SER A 266 7.24 5.38 5.51
C SER A 266 7.96 6.14 4.38
N GLU A 267 8.90 5.46 3.72
CA GLU A 267 9.72 5.98 2.63
C GLU A 267 8.90 6.53 1.45
N ALA A 268 7.69 6.01 1.23
CA ALA A 268 6.80 6.48 0.16
C ALA A 268 6.47 7.98 0.29
N MET A 269 6.54 8.53 1.51
CA MET A 269 6.30 9.93 1.84
C MET A 269 7.60 10.73 2.05
N ALA A 270 8.75 10.11 1.84
CA ALA A 270 10.04 10.80 1.87
C ALA A 270 10.29 11.61 0.60
N GLU A 271 11.31 12.45 0.65
CA GLU A 271 11.75 13.23 -0.50
C GLU A 271 12.27 12.31 -1.60
N GLN A 272 11.81 12.57 -2.82
CA GLN A 272 12.25 11.88 -4.03
C GLN A 272 13.07 12.82 -4.89
N VAL A 273 14.28 12.39 -5.23
CA VAL A 273 15.16 13.08 -6.19
C VAL A 273 15.23 12.22 -7.45
N GLY A 274 14.84 12.77 -8.60
CA GLY A 274 14.74 12.00 -9.84
C GLY A 274 13.80 10.80 -9.69
N TRP A 275 14.35 9.59 -9.77
CA TRP A 275 13.66 8.32 -9.56
C TRP A 275 14.06 7.62 -8.27
N VAL A 276 14.64 8.33 -7.30
CA VAL A 276 15.29 7.73 -6.13
C VAL A 276 14.73 8.30 -4.83
N ILE A 277 14.56 7.43 -3.83
CA ILE A 277 14.35 7.79 -2.43
C ILE A 277 15.46 7.14 -1.61
N GLU A 278 16.18 7.96 -0.84
CA GLU A 278 17.29 7.51 0.01
C GLU A 278 16.89 7.28 1.47
N ALA A 279 15.84 7.97 1.92
CA ALA A 279 15.42 7.92 3.32
C ALA A 279 14.47 6.75 3.59
N GLU A 280 14.72 6.02 4.68
CA GLU A 280 13.88 4.90 5.16
C GLU A 280 12.54 5.34 5.79
N ARG A 281 12.40 6.65 6.02
CA ARG A 281 11.26 7.28 6.68
C ARG A 281 11.18 8.76 6.38
N SER A 282 10.03 9.35 6.65
CA SER A 282 9.78 10.78 6.59
C SER A 282 9.19 11.32 7.89
N ALA A 283 9.42 12.61 8.14
CA ALA A 283 8.77 13.32 9.22
C ALA A 283 7.25 13.42 9.00
N TRP A 284 6.52 13.27 10.10
CA TRP A 284 5.12 13.66 10.23
C TRP A 284 5.01 15.13 10.66
N PRO A 285 4.05 15.92 10.13
CA PRO A 285 3.11 15.59 9.06
C PRO A 285 3.60 15.95 7.64
N GLU A 286 4.78 16.54 7.50
CA GLU A 286 5.25 17.17 6.26
C GLU A 286 5.33 16.18 5.08
N GLY A 287 5.65 14.91 5.34
CA GLY A 287 5.73 13.90 4.29
C GLY A 287 4.41 13.63 3.57
N LEU A 288 3.26 13.92 4.17
CA LEU A 288 1.96 13.74 3.53
C LEU A 288 1.76 14.61 2.29
N ALA A 289 2.46 15.74 2.21
CA ALA A 289 2.40 16.63 1.06
C ALA A 289 3.13 16.08 -0.18
N ARG A 290 3.83 14.95 -0.06
CA ARG A 290 4.65 14.35 -1.14
C ARG A 290 3.94 13.21 -1.89
N LEU A 291 2.69 12.92 -1.55
CA LEU A 291 1.82 11.93 -2.19
C LEU A 291 0.86 12.59 -3.21
#